data_AF-A0AAW1BD19-F1
#
_entry.id   AF-A0AAW1BD19-F1
#
_cell.length_a   1.000
_cell.length_b   1.000
_cell.length_c   1.000
_cell.angle_alpha   90.00
_cell.angle_beta   90.00
_cell.angle_gamma   90.00
#
_symmetry.space_group_name_H-M   'P 1'
#
loop_
_entity.id
_entity.type
_entity.pdbx_description
1 polymer ?
#
loop_
_entity_poly.entity_id
_entity_poly.type
_entity_poly.pdbx_seq_one_letter_code
_entity_poly.pdbx_strand_id
1 'polypeptide(L)'
;MLKANPSAILVLLDLVCFGTNEVAQKVLISLKIFLRIAEDIRVCDLLRSQFLQILQQLLVENNSSISQVSQNVPLLLNLLFLVQLRYATERELDNTDFRLLRLVINLCGKCRPTDSEILQPSLNFLYWSLQQTIPSSQQIVVVLLLSNKSLIELLEKVLHCTWMATSFSEPVFSSSIESLICSSWLLIASLLIQQNIYNTEVHHTISLDVDKVFNAVAYRKKSILFFVSILQFLRAFFKQNLCSSFVKFTVQSTDEQEKELPQSKENISLFPLAMWHVLSLVARLQNLLVQKDFLLSQTVIGCLEILLEYLHLKNQSTACHIASHPWNKFLLITLLDGNENSFLNSEILRLVSLFMKYQDIRTISEIEISHILEEAAHTNLLELSNDTVSALRLFLLQLQKIKYQVDSSKKAVIQTLLENLPPINRHQWSHQGIVYLGNDQSAEKRYWEKEAMLQRDSLVGVKSCCGEWLIEAAGF
;
A
#
# COMPACT_ATOMS: atom_id res chain seq x y z
N MET A 1 17.25 21.59 25.52
CA MET A 1 16.24 22.25 26.37
C MET A 1 14.90 21.50 26.37
N LEU A 2 14.26 21.24 25.22
CA LEU A 2 12.98 20.50 25.18
C LEU A 2 13.04 19.07 25.76
N LYS A 3 14.17 18.37 25.58
CA LYS A 3 14.40 17.04 26.20
C LYS A 3 14.50 17.07 27.73
N ALA A 4 14.84 18.23 28.31
CA ALA A 4 15.06 18.40 29.75
C ALA A 4 13.86 19.00 30.50
N ASN A 5 12.93 19.66 29.78
CA ASN A 5 11.79 20.37 30.35
C ASN A 5 10.48 19.95 29.68
N PRO A 6 9.75 18.95 30.19
CA PRO A 6 8.47 18.51 29.62
C PRO A 6 7.39 19.60 29.69
N SER A 7 7.48 20.50 30.66
CA SER A 7 6.59 21.67 30.78
C SER A 7 6.69 22.63 29.59
N ALA A 8 7.87 22.76 28.96
CA ALA A 8 8.03 23.58 27.77
C ALA A 8 7.28 22.99 26.56
N ILE A 9 7.16 21.65 26.49
CA ILE A 9 6.39 20.96 25.45
C ILE A 9 4.89 21.22 25.63
N LEU A 10 4.41 21.26 26.87
CA LEU A 10 3.02 21.59 27.20
C LEU A 10 2.67 23.03 26.78
N VAL A 11 3.52 24.00 27.12
CA VAL A 11 3.35 25.41 26.72
C VAL A 11 3.35 25.56 25.20
N LEU A 12 4.18 24.79 24.49
CA LEU A 12 4.19 24.79 23.02
C LEU A 12 2.91 24.17 22.44
N LEU A 13 2.35 23.12 23.04
CA LEU A 13 1.05 22.59 22.64
C LEU A 13 -0.09 23.59 22.90
N ASP A 14 -0.10 24.27 24.04
CA ASP A 14 -1.09 25.30 24.35
C ASP A 14 -1.01 26.46 23.34
N LEU A 15 0.21 26.84 22.92
CA LEU A 15 0.44 27.82 21.85
C LEU A 15 -0.02 27.34 20.47
N VAL A 16 -0.05 26.02 20.21
CA VAL A 16 -0.63 25.47 18.97
C VAL A 16 -2.17 25.52 19.03
N CYS A 17 -2.75 25.38 20.22
CA CYS A 17 -4.20 25.33 20.40
C CYS A 17 -4.84 26.72 20.47
N PHE A 18 -4.19 27.65 21.19
CA PHE A 18 -4.73 28.98 21.52
C PHE A 18 -3.92 30.13 20.92
N GLY A 19 -2.79 29.84 20.26
CA GLY A 19 -1.97 30.87 19.61
C GLY A 19 -2.53 31.32 18.26
N THR A 20 -1.95 32.40 17.73
CA THR A 20 -2.24 32.87 16.36
C THR A 20 -1.71 31.87 15.32
N ASN A 21 -2.31 31.81 14.13
CA ASN A 21 -1.97 30.85 13.08
C ASN A 21 -0.47 30.79 12.75
N GLU A 22 0.20 31.94 12.68
CA GLU A 22 1.65 31.99 12.40
C GLU A 22 2.50 31.40 13.53
N VAL A 23 2.08 31.61 14.78
CA VAL A 23 2.77 31.07 15.97
C VAL A 23 2.53 29.57 16.06
N ALA A 24 1.28 29.12 15.85
CA ALA A 24 0.93 27.70 15.83
C ALA A 24 1.70 26.94 14.74
N GLN A 25 1.84 27.51 13.53
CA GLN A 25 2.61 26.89 12.44
C GLN A 25 4.12 26.83 12.74
N LYS A 26 4.73 27.91 13.26
CA LYS A 26 6.16 27.92 13.62
C LYS A 26 6.47 26.96 14.77
N VAL A 27 5.60 26.91 15.78
CA VAL A 27 5.71 25.96 16.88
C VAL A 27 5.55 24.53 16.38
N LEU A 28 4.64 24.28 15.44
CA LEU A 28 4.44 22.97 14.83
C LEU A 28 5.64 22.53 13.99
N ILE A 29 6.27 23.40 13.21
CA ILE A 29 7.52 23.07 12.50
C ILE A 29 8.61 22.69 13.51
N SER A 30 8.71 23.43 14.61
CA SER A 30 9.68 23.18 15.69
C SER A 30 9.41 21.85 16.40
N LEU A 31 8.14 21.53 16.69
CA LEU A 31 7.71 20.27 17.27
C LEU A 31 7.89 19.10 16.29
N LYS A 32 7.63 19.28 15.00
CA LYS A 32 7.91 18.27 13.96
C LYS A 32 9.39 17.92 13.91
N ILE A 33 10.27 18.92 13.92
CA ILE A 33 11.73 18.72 13.95
C ILE A 33 12.15 18.04 15.25
N PHE A 34 11.60 18.47 16.39
CA PHE A 34 11.89 17.87 17.68
C PHE A 34 11.44 16.40 17.75
N LEU A 35 10.21 16.09 17.36
CA LEU A 35 9.67 14.73 17.30
C LEU A 35 10.42 13.86 16.31
N ARG A 36 11.04 14.43 15.27
CA ARG A 36 11.90 13.70 14.35
C ARG A 36 13.23 13.29 14.99
N ILE A 37 13.75 14.09 15.93
CA ILE A 37 15.06 13.91 16.57
C ILE A 37 14.95 13.19 17.93
N ALA A 38 13.85 13.33 18.67
CA ALA A 38 13.74 12.88 20.07
C ALA A 38 13.29 11.41 20.24
N GLU A 39 14.15 10.53 20.76
CA GLU A 39 13.89 9.09 20.94
C GLU A 39 13.10 8.73 22.23
N ASP A 40 12.75 9.69 23.08
CA ASP A 40 12.14 9.41 24.39
C ASP A 40 10.64 9.04 24.30
N ILE A 41 10.33 7.77 24.58
CA ILE A 41 8.96 7.22 24.66
C ILE A 41 8.10 7.96 25.70
N ARG A 42 8.68 8.36 26.83
CA ARG A 42 7.97 9.04 27.94
C ARG A 42 7.36 10.39 27.55
N VAL A 43 7.97 11.09 26.59
CA VAL A 43 7.45 12.35 26.07
C VAL A 43 6.21 12.09 25.21
N CYS A 44 6.16 10.96 24.52
CA CYS A 44 5.04 10.57 23.68
C CYS A 44 3.79 10.23 24.51
N ASP A 45 3.93 9.57 25.67
CA ASP A 45 2.80 9.29 26.56
C ASP A 45 2.21 10.57 27.19
N LEU A 46 3.07 11.51 27.60
CA LEU A 46 2.63 12.82 28.10
C LEU A 46 1.84 13.59 27.01
N LEU A 47 2.39 13.64 25.79
CA LEU A 47 1.75 14.29 24.66
C LEU A 47 0.36 13.70 24.37
N ARG A 48 0.21 12.37 24.41
CA ARG A 48 -1.08 11.68 24.17
C ARG A 48 -2.14 12.06 25.19
N SER A 49 -1.79 12.13 26.47
CA SER A 49 -2.74 12.53 27.53
C SER A 49 -3.25 13.95 27.33
N GLN A 50 -2.41 14.83 26.80
CA GLN A 50 -2.72 16.24 26.55
C GLN A 50 -3.51 16.41 25.25
N PHE A 51 -3.14 15.69 24.19
CA PHE A 51 -3.95 15.62 22.97
C PHE A 51 -5.37 15.16 23.27
N LEU A 52 -5.55 14.22 24.21
CA LEU A 52 -6.88 13.79 24.62
C LEU A 52 -7.68 14.92 25.26
N GLN A 53 -7.09 15.66 26.20
CA GLN A 53 -7.76 16.78 26.89
C GLN A 53 -8.12 17.90 25.92
N ILE A 54 -7.19 18.29 25.05
CA ILE A 54 -7.36 19.34 24.04
C ILE A 54 -8.44 18.93 23.04
N LEU A 55 -8.37 17.71 22.47
CA LEU A 55 -9.37 17.23 21.52
C LEU A 55 -10.76 17.14 22.17
N GLN A 56 -10.84 16.71 23.44
CA GLN A 56 -12.10 16.68 24.17
C GLN A 56 -12.70 18.07 24.36
N GLN A 57 -11.89 19.05 24.79
CA GLN A 57 -12.36 20.43 24.95
C GLN A 57 -12.84 21.02 23.62
N LEU A 58 -12.03 20.88 22.56
CA LEU A 58 -12.38 21.38 21.23
C LEU A 58 -13.63 20.72 20.64
N LEU A 59 -13.88 19.44 20.95
CA LEU A 59 -15.06 18.71 20.48
C LEU A 59 -16.33 18.97 21.29
N VAL A 60 -16.20 19.17 22.61
CA VAL A 60 -17.33 19.40 23.52
C VAL A 60 -17.82 20.84 23.42
N GLU A 61 -16.92 21.82 23.27
CA GLU A 61 -17.26 23.24 23.23
C GLU A 61 -17.82 23.70 21.87
N ASN A 62 -17.45 23.05 20.75
CA ASN A 62 -17.76 23.55 19.39
C ASN A 62 -18.90 22.82 18.65
N ASN A 63 -19.90 22.32 19.36
CA ASN A 63 -21.05 21.62 18.74
C ASN A 63 -21.88 22.49 17.76
N SER A 64 -21.63 23.79 17.64
CA SER A 64 -22.43 24.71 16.81
C SER A 64 -21.79 25.18 15.50
N SER A 65 -20.47 25.12 15.31
CA SER A 65 -19.87 25.35 13.98
C SER A 65 -18.40 24.89 13.90
N ILE A 66 -18.13 23.91 13.03
CA ILE A 66 -16.78 23.43 12.66
C ILE A 66 -15.94 24.55 11.98
N SER A 67 -16.54 25.70 11.66
CA SER A 67 -16.01 26.72 10.75
C SER A 67 -14.80 27.51 11.30
N GLN A 68 -14.79 27.89 12.58
CA GLN A 68 -13.70 28.72 13.15
C GLN A 68 -12.59 27.92 13.86
N VAL A 69 -12.85 26.67 14.25
CA VAL A 69 -11.88 25.78 14.93
C VAL A 69 -11.12 24.88 13.93
N SER A 70 -11.45 25.01 12.65
CA SER A 70 -10.97 24.20 11.52
C SER A 70 -9.46 24.27 11.28
N GLN A 71 -8.76 25.34 11.65
CA GLN A 71 -7.37 25.56 11.23
C GLN A 71 -6.33 24.84 12.12
N ASN A 72 -6.59 24.70 13.42
CA ASN A 72 -5.63 24.11 14.38
C ASN A 72 -5.84 22.62 14.62
N VAL A 73 -7.04 22.08 14.34
CA VAL A 73 -7.35 20.64 14.50
C VAL A 73 -6.54 19.75 13.52
N PRO A 74 -6.43 20.06 12.21
CA PRO A 74 -5.54 19.35 11.28
C PRO A 74 -4.09 19.29 11.76
N LEU A 75 -3.61 20.39 12.32
CA LEU A 75 -2.25 20.54 12.83
C LEU A 75 -2.02 19.64 14.05
N LEU A 76 -2.98 19.60 14.97
CA LEU A 76 -2.97 18.75 16.14
C LEU A 76 -3.00 17.26 15.76
N LEU A 77 -3.87 16.88 14.81
CA LEU A 77 -3.99 15.51 14.31
C LEU A 77 -2.71 15.05 13.58
N ASN A 78 -2.08 15.94 12.81
CA ASN A 78 -0.78 15.68 12.20
C ASN A 78 0.32 15.42 13.25
N LEU A 79 0.34 16.20 14.33
CA LEU A 79 1.28 15.98 15.44
C LEU A 79 0.98 14.67 16.18
N LEU A 80 -0.30 14.36 16.40
CA LEU A 80 -0.72 13.10 17.02
C LEU A 80 -0.28 11.89 16.19
N PHE A 81 -0.47 11.95 14.87
CA PHE A 81 0.03 10.93 13.94
C PHE A 81 1.55 10.77 14.03
N LEU A 82 2.30 11.87 14.03
CA LEU A 82 3.76 11.84 14.17
C LEU A 82 4.23 11.25 15.50
N VAL A 83 3.50 11.48 16.58
CA VAL A 83 3.78 10.88 17.90
C VAL A 83 3.54 9.37 17.87
N GLN A 84 2.50 8.89 17.19
CA GLN A 84 2.30 7.45 17.04
C GLN A 84 3.40 6.79 16.18
N LEU A 85 3.87 7.47 15.14
CA LEU A 85 4.92 6.96 14.25
C LEU A 85 6.27 6.68 14.96
N ARG A 86 6.46 7.17 16.18
CA ARG A 86 7.68 6.92 16.98
C ARG A 86 7.68 5.59 17.72
N TYR A 87 6.53 4.95 17.90
CA TYR A 87 6.50 3.63 18.51
C TYR A 87 7.00 2.63 17.47
N ALA A 88 8.23 2.12 17.63
CA ALA A 88 8.81 1.17 16.69
C ALA A 88 8.30 -0.28 16.91
N THR A 89 7.68 -0.55 18.06
CA THR A 89 7.24 -1.90 18.48
C THR A 89 5.73 -1.97 18.63
N GLU A 90 5.16 -3.14 18.38
CA GLU A 90 3.75 -3.43 18.66
C GLU A 90 3.41 -3.04 20.11
N ARG A 91 2.36 -2.21 20.27
CA ARG A 91 1.94 -1.68 21.57
C ARG A 91 0.56 -2.21 21.96
N GLU A 92 0.39 -2.51 23.25
CA GLU A 92 -0.93 -2.69 23.86
C GLU A 92 -1.59 -1.33 24.08
N LEU A 93 -2.84 -1.17 23.61
CA LEU A 93 -3.53 0.11 23.72
C LEU A 93 -4.05 0.33 25.14
N ASP A 94 -3.74 1.50 25.70
CA ASP A 94 -4.23 1.91 27.01
C ASP A 94 -5.63 2.52 26.94
N ASN A 95 -6.25 2.77 28.09
CA ASN A 95 -7.54 3.49 28.14
C ASN A 95 -7.48 4.89 27.48
N THR A 96 -6.31 5.53 27.46
CA THR A 96 -6.12 6.82 26.76
C THR A 96 -6.15 6.65 25.25
N ASP A 97 -5.57 5.56 24.72
CA ASP A 97 -5.63 5.18 23.31
C ASP A 97 -7.04 5.00 22.82
N PHE A 98 -7.82 4.18 23.51
CA PHE A 98 -9.19 3.89 23.10
C PHE A 98 -10.07 5.15 23.14
N ARG A 99 -9.83 6.06 24.09
CA ARG A 99 -10.54 7.35 24.15
C ARG A 99 -10.14 8.25 22.98
N LEU A 100 -8.85 8.38 22.67
CA LEU A 100 -8.36 9.13 21.51
C LEU A 100 -8.94 8.57 20.21
N LEU A 101 -8.90 7.26 20.03
CA LEU A 101 -9.42 6.57 18.86
C LEU A 101 -10.92 6.87 18.66
N ARG A 102 -11.73 6.77 19.73
CA ARG A 102 -13.16 7.12 19.67
C ARG A 102 -13.41 8.57 19.29
N LEU A 103 -12.59 9.50 19.79
CA LEU A 103 -12.74 10.92 19.43
C LEU A 103 -12.39 11.17 17.97
N VAL A 104 -11.31 10.58 17.46
CA VAL A 104 -10.93 10.69 16.05
C VAL A 104 -11.98 10.04 15.14
N ILE A 105 -12.52 8.87 15.50
CA ILE A 105 -13.62 8.23 14.77
C ILE A 105 -14.86 9.13 14.74
N ASN A 106 -15.23 9.72 15.87
CA ASN A 106 -16.38 10.62 15.96
C ASN A 106 -16.16 11.94 15.20
N LEU A 107 -14.92 12.44 15.16
CA LEU A 107 -14.54 13.59 14.33
C LEU A 107 -14.77 13.26 12.85
N CYS A 108 -14.21 12.14 12.37
CA CYS A 108 -14.41 11.69 11.00
C CYS A 108 -15.90 11.55 10.67
N GLY A 109 -16.70 10.94 11.55
CA GLY A 109 -18.14 10.78 11.33
C GLY A 109 -18.93 12.10 11.17
N LYS A 110 -18.40 13.24 11.61
CA LYS A 110 -19.01 14.58 11.47
C LYS A 110 -18.50 15.36 10.24
N CYS A 111 -17.41 14.93 9.62
CA CYS A 111 -16.78 15.61 8.49
C CYS A 111 -17.49 15.34 7.16
N ARG A 112 -17.32 16.26 6.20
CA ARG A 112 -17.70 16.08 4.79
C ARG A 112 -16.51 15.55 4.00
N PRO A 113 -16.70 14.87 2.86
CA PRO A 113 -15.60 14.39 2.02
C PRO A 113 -14.72 15.52 1.45
N THR A 114 -15.19 16.78 1.52
CA THR A 114 -14.44 17.98 1.15
C THR A 114 -13.42 18.44 2.21
N ASP A 115 -13.53 17.95 3.46
CA ASP A 115 -12.72 18.40 4.59
C ASP A 115 -11.36 17.67 4.63
N SER A 116 -10.62 17.72 3.53
CA SER A 116 -9.40 16.92 3.31
C SER A 116 -8.30 17.18 4.33
N GLU A 117 -8.20 18.42 4.82
CA GLU A 117 -7.20 18.82 5.81
C GLU A 117 -7.37 18.10 7.17
N ILE A 118 -8.61 17.85 7.58
CA ILE A 118 -8.92 17.14 8.84
C ILE A 118 -8.92 15.62 8.60
N LEU A 119 -9.51 15.19 7.49
CA LEU A 119 -9.72 13.78 7.22
C LEU A 119 -8.41 13.04 6.94
N GLN A 120 -7.51 13.60 6.14
CA GLN A 120 -6.26 12.93 5.79
C GLN A 120 -5.42 12.52 7.03
N PRO A 121 -5.07 13.43 7.98
CA PRO A 121 -4.32 13.02 9.16
C PRO A 121 -5.13 12.11 10.09
N SER A 122 -6.45 12.25 10.13
CA SER A 122 -7.32 11.37 10.92
C SER A 122 -7.29 9.93 10.38
N LEU A 123 -7.44 9.75 9.08
CA LEU A 123 -7.39 8.43 8.44
C LEU A 123 -6.00 7.79 8.57
N ASN A 124 -4.93 8.59 8.45
CA ASN A 124 -3.56 8.11 8.69
C ASN A 124 -3.36 7.63 10.14
N PHE A 125 -3.87 8.38 11.12
CA PHE A 125 -3.87 7.98 12.53
C PHE A 125 -4.60 6.65 12.74
N LEU A 126 -5.77 6.47 12.12
CA LEU A 126 -6.54 5.22 12.22
C LEU A 126 -5.82 4.04 11.55
N TYR A 127 -5.29 4.25 10.34
CA TYR A 127 -4.50 3.26 9.61
C TYR A 127 -3.30 2.80 10.44
N TRP A 128 -2.60 3.76 11.06
CA TRP A 128 -1.41 3.46 11.85
C TRP A 128 -1.72 2.79 13.19
N SER A 129 -2.81 3.20 13.83
CA SER A 129 -3.32 2.53 15.04
C SER A 129 -3.66 1.06 14.79
N LEU A 130 -4.05 0.71 13.55
CA LEU A 130 -4.29 -0.67 13.15
C LEU A 130 -2.98 -1.46 12.93
N GLN A 131 -1.94 -0.84 12.39
CA GLN A 131 -0.69 -1.52 12.07
C GLN A 131 0.25 -1.71 13.28
N GLN A 132 0.18 -0.83 14.28
CA GLN A 132 1.09 -0.84 15.43
C GLN A 132 0.57 -1.54 16.69
N THR A 133 -0.58 -2.21 16.61
CA THR A 133 -1.23 -2.78 17.77
C THR A 133 -1.05 -4.28 17.86
N ILE A 134 -0.83 -4.76 19.09
CA ILE A 134 -0.81 -6.19 19.41
C ILE A 134 -2.18 -6.79 19.04
N PRO A 135 -2.26 -8.04 18.55
CA PRO A 135 -3.51 -8.66 18.09
C PRO A 135 -4.72 -8.53 19.03
N SER A 136 -4.52 -8.62 20.36
CA SER A 136 -5.58 -8.48 21.36
C SER A 136 -6.25 -7.09 21.33
N SER A 137 -5.44 -6.03 21.25
CA SER A 137 -5.92 -4.65 21.14
C SER A 137 -6.45 -4.34 19.74
N GLN A 138 -5.81 -4.91 18.71
CA GLN A 138 -6.16 -4.70 17.31
C GLN A 138 -7.60 -5.16 17.03
N GLN A 139 -8.03 -6.30 17.58
CA GLN A 139 -9.41 -6.78 17.46
C GLN A 139 -10.43 -5.76 17.98
N ILE A 140 -10.16 -5.12 19.12
CA ILE A 140 -11.03 -4.10 19.70
C ILE A 140 -11.11 -2.86 18.79
N VAL A 141 -9.98 -2.42 18.24
CA VAL A 141 -9.94 -1.27 17.32
C VAL A 141 -10.75 -1.55 16.06
N VAL A 142 -10.61 -2.74 15.47
CA VAL A 142 -11.34 -3.16 14.28
C VAL A 142 -12.85 -3.14 14.54
N VAL A 143 -13.29 -3.69 15.68
CA VAL A 143 -14.71 -3.66 16.08
C VAL A 143 -15.21 -2.22 16.26
N LEU A 144 -14.42 -1.33 16.89
CA LEU A 144 -14.76 0.08 17.06
C LEU A 144 -14.90 0.82 15.72
N LEU A 145 -14.06 0.49 14.74
CA LEU A 145 -14.10 1.11 13.41
C LEU A 145 -15.29 0.60 12.58
N LEU A 146 -15.47 -0.73 12.51
CA LEU A 146 -16.52 -1.35 11.69
C LEU A 146 -17.94 -1.18 12.26
N SER A 147 -18.07 -0.88 13.56
CA SER A 147 -19.35 -0.54 14.19
C SER A 147 -19.79 0.91 13.93
N ASN A 148 -18.87 1.80 13.53
CA ASN A 148 -19.21 3.19 13.28
C ASN A 148 -19.71 3.41 11.85
N LYS A 149 -21.03 3.36 11.66
CA LYS A 149 -21.67 3.55 10.35
C LYS A 149 -21.29 4.87 9.66
N SER A 150 -21.23 5.99 10.40
CA SER A 150 -20.90 7.30 9.82
C SER A 150 -19.48 7.37 9.22
N LEU A 151 -18.51 6.70 9.84
CA LEU A 151 -17.15 6.61 9.32
C LEU A 151 -17.12 5.79 8.02
N ILE A 152 -17.81 4.65 7.98
CA ILE A 152 -17.83 3.76 6.83
C ILE A 152 -18.54 4.44 5.64
N GLU A 153 -19.67 5.10 5.88
CA GLU A 153 -20.36 5.90 4.85
C GLU A 153 -19.51 7.06 4.35
N LEU A 154 -18.75 7.72 5.23
CA LEU A 154 -17.80 8.75 4.81
C LEU A 154 -16.71 8.16 3.91
N LEU A 155 -16.14 7.02 4.28
CA LEU A 155 -15.12 6.33 3.47
C LEU A 155 -15.66 5.99 2.08
N GLU A 156 -16.87 5.46 1.98
CA GLU A 156 -17.53 5.18 0.70
C GLU A 156 -17.70 6.47 -0.13
N LYS A 157 -18.15 7.58 0.47
CA LYS A 157 -18.26 8.88 -0.19
C LYS A 157 -16.92 9.42 -0.68
N VAL A 158 -15.85 9.29 0.12
CA VAL A 158 -14.50 9.70 -0.27
C VAL A 158 -13.98 8.82 -1.42
N LEU A 159 -14.26 7.52 -1.41
CA LEU A 159 -13.92 6.64 -2.54
C LEU A 159 -14.65 7.05 -3.82
N HIS A 160 -15.90 7.50 -3.75
CA HIS A 160 -16.60 8.02 -4.93
C HIS A 160 -15.92 9.25 -5.56
N CYS A 161 -15.16 10.04 -4.78
CA CYS A 161 -14.34 11.13 -5.32
C CYS A 161 -13.22 10.62 -6.25
N THR A 162 -12.81 9.36 -6.13
CA THR A 162 -11.85 8.72 -7.05
C THR A 162 -12.34 8.72 -8.49
N TRP A 163 -13.66 8.63 -8.68
CA TRP A 163 -14.29 8.53 -10.01
C TRP A 163 -14.75 9.89 -10.54
N MET A 164 -15.21 10.80 -9.67
CA MET A 164 -15.53 12.18 -10.07
C MET A 164 -14.31 12.91 -10.65
N ALA A 165 -13.11 12.41 -10.35
CA ALA A 165 -11.85 12.81 -10.93
C ALA A 165 -11.72 12.65 -12.44
N THR A 166 -12.40 11.66 -13.03
CA THR A 166 -12.18 11.28 -14.43
C THR A 166 -13.05 12.07 -15.40
N SER A 167 -14.04 12.82 -14.91
CA SER A 167 -14.99 13.60 -15.72
C SER A 167 -14.58 15.06 -15.94
N PHE A 168 -13.67 15.62 -15.14
CA PHE A 168 -13.25 17.02 -15.31
C PHE A 168 -12.05 17.12 -16.26
N SER A 169 -12.25 17.83 -17.37
CA SER A 169 -11.26 18.16 -18.38
C SER A 169 -10.23 19.21 -17.95
N GLU A 170 -10.07 19.49 -16.65
CA GLU A 170 -9.14 20.52 -16.14
C GLU A 170 -8.16 20.00 -15.06
N PRO A 171 -6.92 20.51 -15.05
CA PRO A 171 -5.79 19.88 -14.38
C PRO A 171 -5.51 20.53 -13.02
N VAL A 172 -6.45 20.53 -12.08
CA VAL A 172 -6.15 20.93 -10.70
C VAL A 172 -6.74 19.94 -9.72
N PHE A 173 -6.20 18.71 -9.76
CA PHE A 173 -6.19 17.89 -8.56
C PHE A 173 -5.40 18.65 -7.50
N SER A 174 -6.05 19.17 -6.46
CA SER A 174 -5.30 19.57 -5.27
C SER A 174 -4.66 18.32 -4.69
N SER A 175 -3.35 18.36 -4.47
CA SER A 175 -2.57 17.26 -3.89
C SER A 175 -3.18 16.71 -2.60
N SER A 176 -3.93 17.53 -1.86
CA SER A 176 -4.65 17.18 -0.63
C SER A 176 -5.83 16.24 -0.82
N ILE A 177 -6.53 16.27 -1.97
CA ILE A 177 -7.64 15.34 -2.23
C ILE A 177 -7.09 13.96 -2.62
N GLU A 178 -6.01 13.94 -3.41
CA GLU A 178 -5.38 12.69 -3.81
C GLU A 178 -4.77 11.95 -2.61
N SER A 179 -4.08 12.67 -1.72
CA SER A 179 -3.55 12.08 -0.49
C SER A 179 -4.66 11.52 0.41
N LEU A 180 -5.79 12.22 0.54
CA LEU A 180 -6.96 11.72 1.27
C LEU A 180 -7.51 10.41 0.68
N ILE A 181 -7.61 10.34 -0.65
CA ILE A 181 -8.07 9.13 -1.35
C ILE A 181 -7.09 7.97 -1.10
N CYS A 182 -5.79 8.22 -1.14
CA CYS A 182 -4.77 7.22 -0.80
C CYS A 182 -4.93 6.71 0.65
N SER A 183 -5.06 7.62 1.62
CA SER A 183 -5.28 7.26 3.04
C SER A 183 -6.53 6.40 3.21
N SER A 184 -7.59 6.71 2.47
CA SER A 184 -8.85 5.97 2.50
C SER A 184 -8.69 4.55 1.94
N TRP A 185 -8.04 4.40 0.79
CA TRP A 185 -7.76 3.08 0.20
C TRP A 185 -6.91 2.20 1.10
N LEU A 186 -5.85 2.75 1.71
CA LEU A 186 -4.97 2.02 2.62
C LEU A 186 -5.68 1.59 3.92
N LEU A 187 -6.51 2.47 4.48
CA LEU A 187 -7.31 2.15 5.65
C LEU A 187 -8.31 1.03 5.35
N ILE A 188 -9.02 1.12 4.22
CA ILE A 188 -9.97 0.08 3.80
C ILE A 188 -9.26 -1.24 3.54
N ALA A 189 -8.10 -1.23 2.87
CA ALA A 189 -7.29 -2.42 2.66
C ALA A 189 -6.91 -3.10 3.99
N SER A 190 -6.49 -2.30 4.99
CA SER A 190 -6.12 -2.81 6.31
C SER A 190 -7.31 -3.37 7.08
N LEU A 191 -8.42 -2.63 7.10
CA LEU A 191 -9.67 -3.07 7.72
C LEU A 191 -10.18 -4.36 7.09
N LEU A 192 -10.09 -4.49 5.76
CA LEU A 192 -10.47 -5.68 5.05
C LEU A 192 -9.62 -6.88 5.50
N ILE A 193 -8.28 -6.74 5.52
CA ILE A 193 -7.38 -7.80 5.99
C ILE A 193 -7.75 -8.24 7.42
N GLN A 194 -7.93 -7.28 8.32
CA GLN A 194 -8.20 -7.57 9.73
C GLN A 194 -9.61 -8.12 9.98
N GLN A 195 -10.59 -7.67 9.21
CA GLN A 195 -11.96 -8.19 9.25
C GLN A 195 -11.98 -9.70 8.95
N ASN A 196 -11.15 -10.16 8.01
CA ASN A 196 -11.02 -11.59 7.69
C ASN A 196 -10.19 -12.38 8.72
N ILE A 197 -9.23 -11.75 9.40
CA ILE A 197 -8.47 -12.41 10.48
C ILE A 197 -9.37 -12.65 11.70
N TYR A 198 -10.19 -11.66 12.06
CA TYR A 198 -10.99 -11.68 13.29
C TYR A 198 -12.47 -12.04 13.07
N ASN A 199 -12.91 -12.24 11.82
CA ASN A 199 -14.30 -12.53 11.44
C ASN A 199 -15.33 -11.59 12.09
N THR A 200 -15.02 -10.30 12.14
CA THR A 200 -15.88 -9.30 12.79
C THR A 200 -17.11 -8.98 11.96
N GLU A 201 -18.25 -8.80 12.64
CA GLU A 201 -19.48 -8.34 12.00
C GLU A 201 -19.37 -6.88 11.55
N VAL A 202 -19.99 -6.59 10.40
CA VAL A 202 -19.94 -5.27 9.77
C VAL A 202 -21.36 -4.71 9.69
N HIS A 203 -21.54 -3.45 10.12
CA HIS A 203 -22.85 -2.80 10.13
C HIS A 203 -23.23 -2.18 8.77
N HIS A 204 -22.25 -1.85 7.93
CA HIS A 204 -22.43 -1.26 6.60
C HIS A 204 -21.43 -1.85 5.60
N THR A 205 -21.93 -2.34 4.47
CA THR A 205 -21.09 -2.89 3.39
C THR A 205 -20.83 -1.80 2.36
N ILE A 206 -19.55 -1.54 2.05
CA ILE A 206 -19.13 -0.62 1.00
C ILE A 206 -19.36 -1.28 -0.36
N SER A 207 -20.11 -0.61 -1.23
CA SER A 207 -20.39 -1.07 -2.59
C SER A 207 -19.45 -0.40 -3.59
N LEU A 208 -18.65 -1.20 -4.30
CA LEU A 208 -17.70 -0.71 -5.28
C LEU A 208 -18.00 -1.28 -6.66
N ASP A 209 -17.99 -0.39 -7.65
CA ASP A 209 -18.15 -0.74 -9.05
C ASP A 209 -16.84 -1.28 -9.62
N VAL A 210 -16.84 -2.53 -10.08
CA VAL A 210 -15.65 -3.22 -10.60
C VAL A 210 -15.01 -2.42 -11.71
N ASP A 211 -15.82 -1.90 -12.63
CA ASP A 211 -15.33 -1.19 -13.81
C ASP A 211 -14.65 0.11 -13.43
N LYS A 212 -15.23 0.85 -12.49
CA LYS A 212 -14.65 2.11 -12.01
C LYS A 212 -13.33 1.87 -11.30
N VAL A 213 -13.27 0.86 -10.43
CA VAL A 213 -12.04 0.49 -9.72
C VAL A 213 -10.96 0.11 -10.71
N PHE A 214 -11.25 -0.76 -11.67
CA PHE A 214 -10.24 -1.19 -12.64
C PHE A 214 -9.85 -0.02 -13.54
N ASN A 215 -10.78 0.84 -13.96
CA ASN A 215 -10.51 2.00 -14.81
C ASN A 215 -9.59 3.03 -14.14
N ALA A 216 -9.67 3.20 -12.82
CA ALA A 216 -8.70 4.04 -12.12
C ALA A 216 -7.27 3.50 -12.17
N VAL A 217 -7.08 2.17 -12.25
CA VAL A 217 -5.74 1.57 -12.41
C VAL A 217 -5.15 1.88 -13.79
N ALA A 218 -5.98 2.21 -14.80
CA ALA A 218 -5.49 2.55 -16.14
C ALA A 218 -4.99 4.00 -16.27
N TYR A 219 -5.41 4.90 -15.38
CA TYR A 219 -5.25 6.34 -15.61
C TYR A 219 -3.88 6.87 -15.18
N ARG A 220 -2.95 6.96 -16.13
CA ARG A 220 -1.52 7.31 -15.90
C ARG A 220 -1.23 8.68 -15.28
N LYS A 221 -2.18 9.61 -15.16
CA LYS A 221 -1.94 10.96 -14.59
C LYS A 221 -2.01 11.01 -13.05
N LYS A 222 -2.11 9.88 -12.36
CA LYS A 222 -2.14 9.80 -10.89
C LYS A 222 -0.75 9.60 -10.31
N SER A 223 -0.57 9.96 -9.04
CA SER A 223 0.65 9.71 -8.28
C SER A 223 0.91 8.21 -8.12
N ILE A 224 2.18 7.85 -7.91
CA ILE A 224 2.59 6.47 -7.61
C ILE A 224 1.87 5.94 -6.36
N LEU A 225 1.72 6.78 -5.34
CA LEU A 225 1.03 6.43 -4.10
C LEU A 225 -0.44 6.06 -4.31
N PHE A 226 -1.11 6.71 -5.25
CA PHE A 226 -2.47 6.36 -5.61
C PHE A 226 -2.56 4.93 -6.15
N PHE A 227 -1.68 4.57 -7.09
CA PHE A 227 -1.62 3.21 -7.62
C PHE A 227 -1.28 2.20 -6.55
N VAL A 228 -0.30 2.50 -5.69
CA VAL A 228 0.09 1.59 -4.60
C VAL A 228 -1.10 1.35 -3.67
N SER A 229 -1.83 2.40 -3.30
CA SER A 229 -2.95 2.32 -2.38
C SER A 229 -4.11 1.47 -2.94
N ILE A 230 -4.51 1.69 -4.19
CA ILE A 230 -5.59 0.91 -4.82
C ILE A 230 -5.17 -0.54 -5.08
N LEU A 231 -3.90 -0.78 -5.42
CA LEU A 231 -3.37 -2.13 -5.64
C LEU A 231 -3.25 -2.92 -4.34
N GLN A 232 -2.89 -2.27 -3.23
CA GLN A 232 -2.92 -2.90 -1.91
C GLN A 232 -4.33 -3.31 -1.50
N PHE A 233 -5.33 -2.47 -1.79
CA PHE A 233 -6.73 -2.83 -1.62
C PHE A 233 -7.12 -4.05 -2.47
N LEU A 234 -6.82 -4.04 -3.77
CA LEU A 234 -7.13 -5.16 -4.66
C LEU A 234 -6.46 -6.45 -4.20
N ARG A 235 -5.19 -6.39 -3.80
CA ARG A 235 -4.44 -7.52 -3.24
C ARG A 235 -5.12 -8.07 -1.99
N ALA A 236 -5.54 -7.21 -1.07
CA ALA A 236 -6.26 -7.62 0.14
C ALA A 236 -7.58 -8.32 -0.21
N PHE A 237 -8.32 -7.78 -1.18
CA PHE A 237 -9.64 -8.30 -1.53
C PHE A 237 -9.58 -9.61 -2.34
N PHE A 238 -8.62 -9.75 -3.27
CA PHE A 238 -8.36 -11.01 -3.97
C PHE A 238 -7.93 -12.12 -3.01
N LYS A 239 -7.15 -11.80 -1.97
CA LYS A 239 -6.77 -12.77 -0.93
C LYS A 239 -7.98 -13.35 -0.19
N GLN A 240 -9.09 -12.61 -0.17
CA GLN A 240 -10.38 -13.04 0.41
C GLN A 240 -11.33 -13.60 -0.63
N ASN A 241 -10.84 -13.94 -1.83
CA ASN A 241 -11.63 -14.46 -2.94
C ASN A 241 -12.82 -13.56 -3.33
N LEU A 242 -12.69 -12.24 -3.14
CA LEU A 242 -13.76 -11.26 -3.38
C LEU A 242 -15.02 -11.52 -2.52
N CYS A 243 -14.86 -12.21 -1.40
CA CYS A 243 -15.90 -12.54 -0.45
C CYS A 243 -15.59 -11.87 0.89
N SER A 244 -16.10 -10.65 1.09
CA SER A 244 -16.02 -9.93 2.36
C SER A 244 -17.41 -9.44 2.76
N SER A 245 -17.70 -9.40 4.07
CA SER A 245 -18.90 -8.73 4.59
C SER A 245 -18.74 -7.20 4.60
N PHE A 246 -17.50 -6.71 4.52
CA PHE A 246 -17.18 -5.29 4.56
C PHE A 246 -17.26 -4.62 3.18
N VAL A 247 -16.77 -5.28 2.13
CA VAL A 247 -16.73 -4.73 0.77
C VAL A 247 -17.36 -5.69 -0.22
N LYS A 248 -18.24 -5.18 -1.07
CA LYS A 248 -18.89 -5.94 -2.14
C LYS A 248 -18.65 -5.27 -3.48
N PHE A 249 -18.23 -6.06 -4.47
CA PHE A 249 -18.22 -5.62 -5.85
C PHE A 249 -19.62 -5.70 -6.47
N THR A 250 -20.04 -4.60 -7.06
CA THR A 250 -21.24 -4.49 -7.89
C THR A 250 -20.80 -4.36 -9.33
N VAL A 251 -21.38 -5.17 -10.22
CA VAL A 251 -21.21 -5.02 -11.66
C VAL A 251 -22.40 -4.20 -12.14
N GLN A 252 -22.17 -3.01 -12.71
CA GLN A 252 -23.25 -2.25 -13.34
C GLN A 252 -23.64 -3.00 -14.61
N SER A 253 -24.73 -3.75 -14.57
CA SER A 253 -25.40 -4.22 -15.77
C SER A 253 -25.92 -2.98 -16.51
N THR A 254 -25.25 -2.54 -17.57
CA THR A 254 -25.89 -1.67 -18.54
C THR A 254 -27.13 -2.41 -19.05
N ASP A 255 -28.31 -1.79 -18.87
CA ASP A 255 -29.68 -2.30 -19.01
C ASP A 255 -30.09 -2.87 -20.39
N GLU A 256 -29.17 -3.39 -21.20
CA GLU A 256 -29.46 -4.09 -22.45
C GLU A 256 -28.76 -5.46 -22.59
N GLN A 257 -27.85 -5.83 -21.68
CA GLN A 257 -27.06 -7.07 -21.80
C GLN A 257 -27.50 -8.23 -20.90
N GLU A 258 -28.60 -8.11 -20.15
CA GLU A 258 -29.19 -9.25 -19.43
C GLU A 258 -30.00 -10.19 -20.34
N LYS A 259 -30.26 -9.83 -21.60
CA LYS A 259 -31.05 -10.67 -22.52
C LYS A 259 -30.26 -11.48 -23.55
N GLU A 260 -28.98 -11.21 -23.82
CA GLU A 260 -28.28 -11.86 -24.95
C GLU A 260 -26.79 -12.18 -24.75
N LEU A 261 -26.32 -12.53 -23.56
CA LEU A 261 -25.11 -13.36 -23.49
C LEU A 261 -25.42 -14.71 -22.84
N PRO A 262 -25.20 -15.84 -23.55
CA PRO A 262 -25.17 -17.11 -22.88
C PRO A 262 -24.06 -17.01 -21.82
N GLN A 263 -24.42 -17.11 -20.54
CA GLN A 263 -23.47 -17.23 -19.45
C GLN A 263 -22.59 -18.46 -19.75
N SER A 264 -21.45 -18.24 -20.41
CA SER A 264 -20.49 -19.30 -20.66
C SER A 264 -20.09 -19.88 -19.30
N LYS A 265 -19.99 -21.21 -19.20
CA LYS A 265 -19.63 -21.90 -17.95
C LYS A 265 -18.36 -21.34 -17.29
N GLU A 266 -17.46 -20.77 -18.10
CA GLU A 266 -16.22 -20.11 -17.67
C GLU A 266 -16.45 -18.78 -16.92
N ASN A 267 -17.51 -18.04 -17.23
CA ASN A 267 -17.84 -16.79 -16.54
C ASN A 267 -18.59 -17.05 -15.21
N ILE A 268 -19.25 -18.20 -15.07
CA ILE A 268 -19.95 -18.58 -13.83
C ILE A 268 -18.94 -18.87 -12.71
N SER A 269 -17.80 -19.51 -13.02
CA SER A 269 -16.79 -19.86 -12.02
C SER A 269 -16.00 -18.65 -11.50
N LEU A 270 -15.91 -17.58 -12.30
CA LEU A 270 -15.15 -16.37 -11.99
C LEU A 270 -15.94 -15.29 -11.24
N PHE A 271 -17.27 -15.48 -11.07
CA PHE A 271 -18.14 -14.54 -10.37
C PHE A 271 -17.54 -14.12 -9.01
N PRO A 272 -17.47 -12.82 -8.70
CA PRO A 272 -18.15 -11.68 -9.35
C PRO A 272 -17.47 -11.10 -10.60
N LEU A 273 -16.31 -11.61 -11.02
CA LEU A 273 -15.59 -11.11 -12.19
C LEU A 273 -15.95 -11.88 -13.47
N ALA A 274 -15.89 -11.18 -14.60
CA ALA A 274 -15.90 -11.81 -15.93
C ALA A 274 -14.49 -11.82 -16.53
N MET A 275 -14.24 -12.70 -17.51
CA MET A 275 -12.93 -12.88 -18.12
C MET A 275 -12.32 -11.58 -18.67
N TRP A 276 -13.14 -10.70 -19.25
CA TRP A 276 -12.68 -9.41 -19.77
C TRP A 276 -12.17 -8.46 -18.67
N HIS A 277 -12.78 -8.47 -17.48
CA HIS A 277 -12.30 -7.70 -16.34
C HIS A 277 -10.91 -8.17 -15.92
N VAL A 278 -10.70 -9.49 -15.91
CA VAL A 278 -9.41 -10.10 -15.58
C VAL A 278 -8.34 -9.72 -16.60
N LEU A 279 -8.63 -9.87 -17.90
CA LEU A 279 -7.70 -9.49 -18.98
C LEU A 279 -7.36 -7.99 -18.94
N SER A 280 -8.37 -7.14 -18.74
CA SER A 280 -8.23 -5.69 -18.61
C SER A 280 -7.32 -5.33 -17.43
N LEU A 281 -7.54 -5.95 -16.26
CA LEU A 281 -6.71 -5.72 -15.07
C LEU A 281 -5.27 -6.20 -15.30
N VAL A 282 -5.07 -7.39 -15.84
CA VAL A 282 -3.73 -7.93 -16.12
C VAL A 282 -2.96 -7.00 -17.06
N ALA A 283 -3.58 -6.55 -18.17
CA ALA A 283 -2.95 -5.63 -19.10
C ALA A 283 -2.57 -4.30 -18.42
N ARG A 284 -3.44 -3.77 -17.54
CA ARG A 284 -3.18 -2.53 -16.78
C ARG A 284 -2.04 -2.71 -15.79
N LEU A 285 -1.98 -3.83 -15.08
CA LEU A 285 -0.88 -4.17 -14.17
C LEU A 285 0.45 -4.28 -14.92
N GLN A 286 0.47 -5.01 -16.03
CA GLN A 286 1.67 -5.15 -16.87
C GLN A 286 2.14 -3.78 -17.39
N ASN A 287 1.22 -2.89 -17.78
CA ASN A 287 1.55 -1.52 -18.19
C ASN A 287 2.13 -0.66 -17.05
N LEU A 288 1.75 -0.89 -15.80
CA LEU A 288 2.32 -0.20 -14.65
C LEU A 288 3.76 -0.66 -14.35
N LEU A 289 4.10 -1.93 -14.60
CA LEU A 289 5.47 -2.44 -14.44
C LEU A 289 6.48 -1.73 -15.37
N VAL A 290 6.02 -1.28 -16.53
CA VAL A 290 6.87 -0.55 -17.50
C VAL A 290 7.31 0.82 -16.96
N GLN A 291 6.67 1.35 -15.91
CA GLN A 291 7.04 2.65 -15.33
C GLN A 291 8.36 2.62 -14.53
N LYS A 292 8.93 1.44 -14.26
CA LYS A 292 10.24 1.24 -13.61
C LYS A 292 10.43 1.87 -12.22
N ASP A 293 9.35 2.20 -11.51
CA ASP A 293 9.43 2.58 -10.10
C ASP A 293 9.48 1.33 -9.20
N PHE A 294 10.40 1.30 -8.23
CA PHE A 294 10.63 0.16 -7.34
C PHE A 294 9.38 -0.17 -6.50
N LEU A 295 8.82 0.83 -5.81
CA LEU A 295 7.69 0.64 -4.90
C LEU A 295 6.41 0.22 -5.66
N LEU A 296 6.18 0.84 -6.82
CA LEU A 296 5.09 0.46 -7.70
C LEU A 296 5.28 -0.97 -8.22
N SER A 297 6.47 -1.32 -8.70
CA SER A 297 6.74 -2.64 -9.27
C SER A 297 6.55 -3.76 -8.24
N GLN A 298 7.06 -3.59 -7.03
CA GLN A 298 6.84 -4.55 -5.93
C GLN A 298 5.36 -4.75 -5.61
N THR A 299 4.58 -3.67 -5.62
CA THR A 299 3.14 -3.70 -5.33
C THR A 299 2.36 -4.35 -6.47
N VAL A 300 2.70 -4.03 -7.72
CA VAL A 300 2.06 -4.60 -8.92
C VAL A 300 2.32 -6.09 -9.01
N ILE A 301 3.57 -6.54 -8.81
CA ILE A 301 3.90 -7.99 -8.79
C ILE A 301 3.16 -8.68 -7.65
N GLY A 302 3.10 -8.08 -6.46
CA GLY A 302 2.31 -8.62 -5.35
C GLY A 302 0.81 -8.72 -5.66
N CYS A 303 0.27 -7.81 -6.46
CA CYS A 303 -1.12 -7.88 -6.93
C CYS A 303 -1.32 -8.99 -7.98
N LEU A 304 -0.40 -9.13 -8.94
CA LEU A 304 -0.41 -10.22 -9.93
C LEU A 304 -0.30 -11.61 -9.29
N GLU A 305 0.56 -11.75 -8.27
CA GLU A 305 0.72 -13.00 -7.51
C GLU A 305 -0.59 -13.47 -6.90
N ILE A 306 -1.28 -12.58 -6.17
CA ILE A 306 -2.56 -12.91 -5.51
C ILE A 306 -3.70 -13.04 -6.54
N LEU A 307 -3.70 -12.24 -7.61
CA LEU A 307 -4.67 -12.40 -8.69
C LEU A 307 -4.57 -13.78 -9.34
N LEU A 308 -3.36 -14.24 -9.68
CA LEU A 308 -3.17 -15.57 -10.26
C LEU A 308 -3.49 -16.69 -9.28
N GLU A 309 -3.21 -16.51 -7.99
CA GLU A 309 -3.65 -17.45 -6.94
C GLU A 309 -5.17 -17.54 -6.84
N TYR A 310 -5.87 -16.40 -6.82
CA TYR A 310 -7.33 -16.33 -6.86
C TYR A 310 -7.89 -17.04 -8.09
N LEU A 311 -7.34 -16.74 -9.28
CA LEU A 311 -7.77 -17.36 -10.53
C LEU A 311 -7.48 -18.85 -10.52
N HIS A 312 -6.34 -19.30 -10.00
CA HIS A 312 -6.02 -20.71 -9.92
C HIS A 312 -7.02 -21.49 -9.03
N LEU A 313 -7.47 -20.88 -7.92
CA LEU A 313 -8.49 -21.47 -7.04
C LEU A 313 -9.88 -21.55 -7.70
N LYS A 314 -10.24 -20.58 -8.54
CA LYS A 314 -11.57 -20.51 -9.19
C LYS A 314 -11.61 -21.22 -10.53
N ASN A 315 -10.62 -20.97 -11.38
CA ASN A 315 -10.47 -21.50 -12.72
C ASN A 315 -8.99 -21.66 -13.10
N GLN A 316 -8.46 -22.86 -12.90
CA GLN A 316 -7.07 -23.19 -13.19
C GLN A 316 -6.67 -22.93 -14.66
N SER A 317 -7.56 -23.17 -15.63
CA SER A 317 -7.23 -22.95 -17.05
C SER A 317 -7.01 -21.46 -17.36
N THR A 318 -7.79 -20.57 -16.75
CA THR A 318 -7.62 -19.11 -16.88
C THR A 318 -6.29 -18.65 -16.31
N ALA A 319 -5.91 -19.15 -15.13
CA ALA A 319 -4.62 -18.82 -14.52
C ALA A 319 -3.43 -19.27 -15.40
N CYS A 320 -3.49 -20.50 -15.92
CA CYS A 320 -2.47 -21.01 -16.84
C CYS A 320 -2.43 -20.22 -18.15
N HIS A 321 -3.60 -19.86 -18.72
CA HIS A 321 -3.68 -19.06 -19.94
C HIS A 321 -3.00 -17.70 -19.77
N ILE A 322 -3.30 -16.98 -18.68
CA ILE A 322 -2.71 -15.67 -18.38
C ILE A 322 -1.20 -15.79 -18.14
N ALA A 323 -0.76 -16.80 -17.38
CA ALA A 323 0.67 -17.02 -17.15
C ALA A 323 1.40 -17.35 -18.46
N SER A 324 0.77 -18.10 -19.37
CA SER A 324 1.34 -18.48 -20.68
C SER A 324 1.29 -17.39 -21.75
N HIS A 325 0.76 -16.20 -21.45
CA HIS A 325 0.52 -15.18 -22.46
C HIS A 325 1.85 -14.66 -23.06
N PRO A 326 1.99 -14.54 -24.39
CA PRO A 326 3.27 -14.16 -25.03
C PRO A 326 3.77 -12.79 -24.60
N TRP A 327 2.84 -11.89 -24.23
CA TRP A 327 3.15 -10.57 -23.71
C TRP A 327 4.03 -10.62 -22.45
N ASN A 328 3.94 -11.68 -21.64
CA ASN A 328 4.80 -11.86 -20.47
C ASN A 328 6.29 -11.97 -20.85
N LYS A 329 6.59 -12.61 -21.99
CA LYS A 329 7.96 -12.67 -22.50
C LYS A 329 8.45 -11.30 -22.98
N PHE A 330 7.60 -10.57 -23.70
CA PHE A 330 7.92 -9.21 -24.13
C PHE A 330 8.13 -8.27 -22.94
N LEU A 331 7.30 -8.39 -21.90
CA LEU A 331 7.44 -7.63 -20.66
C LEU A 331 8.78 -7.93 -19.97
N LEU A 332 9.17 -9.21 -19.86
CA LEU A 332 10.46 -9.58 -19.27
C LEU A 332 11.63 -8.96 -20.06
N ILE A 333 11.61 -9.02 -21.39
CA ILE A 333 12.62 -8.38 -22.24
C ILE A 333 12.64 -6.86 -22.00
N THR A 334 11.48 -6.21 -21.98
CA THR A 334 11.37 -4.75 -21.74
C THR A 334 11.90 -4.33 -20.37
N LEU A 335 11.71 -5.18 -19.35
CA LEU A 335 12.25 -4.96 -18.02
C LEU A 335 13.77 -5.18 -17.99
N LEU A 336 14.31 -6.12 -18.76
CA LEU A 336 15.75 -6.42 -18.83
C LEU A 336 16.54 -5.42 -19.70
N ASP A 337 15.94 -4.87 -20.75
CA ASP A 337 16.58 -3.93 -21.70
C ASP A 337 16.99 -2.57 -21.07
N GLY A 338 16.80 -2.38 -19.76
CA GLY A 338 17.39 -1.25 -19.04
C GLY A 338 18.84 -1.54 -18.64
N ASN A 339 19.77 -0.67 -19.00
CA ASN A 339 21.23 -0.81 -18.78
C ASN A 339 21.69 -1.16 -17.34
N GLU A 340 20.82 -1.10 -16.33
CA GLU A 340 21.12 -1.41 -14.92
C GLU A 340 20.40 -2.67 -14.38
N ASN A 341 19.56 -3.33 -15.19
CA ASN A 341 18.69 -4.39 -14.72
C ASN A 341 19.37 -5.76 -14.82
N SER A 342 19.94 -6.19 -13.70
CA SER A 342 20.42 -7.55 -13.47
C SER A 342 19.24 -8.53 -13.37
N PHE A 343 19.43 -9.80 -13.77
CA PHE A 343 18.40 -10.83 -13.57
C PHE A 343 18.14 -11.08 -12.08
N LEU A 344 19.09 -10.72 -11.23
CA LEU A 344 18.98 -10.80 -9.77
C LEU A 344 18.10 -9.71 -9.15
N ASN A 345 17.46 -8.87 -9.95
CA ASN A 345 16.49 -7.94 -9.43
C ASN A 345 15.27 -8.67 -8.83
N SER A 346 14.82 -8.24 -7.65
CA SER A 346 13.78 -8.93 -6.86
C SER A 346 12.47 -9.02 -7.65
N GLU A 347 12.10 -7.94 -8.35
CA GLU A 347 10.93 -7.86 -9.21
C GLU A 347 10.96 -8.92 -10.31
N ILE A 348 12.09 -9.03 -11.01
CA ILE A 348 12.25 -9.93 -12.15
C ILE A 348 12.20 -11.38 -11.64
N LEU A 349 12.94 -11.71 -10.58
CA LEU A 349 12.93 -13.03 -9.97
C LEU A 349 11.52 -13.45 -9.51
N ARG A 350 10.79 -12.55 -8.85
CA ARG A 350 9.40 -12.81 -8.42
C ARG A 350 8.47 -13.03 -9.61
N LEU A 351 8.58 -12.22 -10.66
CA LEU A 351 7.75 -12.31 -11.85
C LEU A 351 8.02 -13.62 -12.62
N VAL A 352 9.28 -13.97 -12.82
CA VAL A 352 9.70 -15.25 -13.44
C VAL A 352 9.20 -16.41 -12.59
N SER A 353 9.43 -16.39 -11.27
CA SER A 353 8.94 -17.42 -10.35
C SER A 353 7.41 -17.57 -10.38
N LEU A 354 6.67 -16.46 -10.53
CA LEU A 354 5.21 -16.47 -10.61
C LEU A 354 4.73 -17.16 -11.89
N PHE A 355 5.32 -16.82 -13.03
CA PHE A 355 4.97 -17.42 -14.31
C PHE A 355 5.33 -18.90 -14.36
N MET A 356 6.50 -19.28 -13.82
CA MET A 356 6.90 -20.67 -13.69
C MET A 356 5.89 -21.51 -12.87
N LYS A 357 5.34 -20.96 -11.78
CA LYS A 357 4.39 -21.66 -10.91
C LYS A 357 3.12 -22.13 -11.63
N TYR A 358 2.62 -21.35 -12.59
CA TYR A 358 1.32 -21.58 -13.24
C TYR A 358 1.43 -21.98 -14.72
N GLN A 359 2.62 -22.26 -15.22
CA GLN A 359 2.83 -22.61 -16.63
C GLN A 359 3.05 -24.10 -16.86
N ASP A 360 2.54 -24.56 -18.01
CA ASP A 360 3.09 -25.70 -18.74
C ASP A 360 4.16 -25.22 -19.74
N ILE A 361 5.39 -25.08 -19.24
CA ILE A 361 6.68 -25.29 -19.95
C ILE A 361 7.16 -24.22 -20.98
N ARG A 362 6.36 -23.30 -21.53
CA ARG A 362 6.75 -22.65 -22.83
C ARG A 362 7.18 -21.16 -22.89
N THR A 363 7.01 -20.31 -21.89
CA THR A 363 7.31 -18.86 -22.11
C THR A 363 8.71 -18.42 -21.67
N ILE A 364 9.27 -19.02 -20.62
CA ILE A 364 10.63 -18.71 -20.14
C ILE A 364 11.59 -19.69 -20.79
N SER A 365 12.59 -19.17 -21.50
CA SER A 365 13.56 -20.01 -22.18
C SER A 365 14.54 -20.65 -21.20
N GLU A 366 15.02 -21.85 -21.50
CA GLU A 366 16.08 -22.50 -20.70
C GLU A 366 17.36 -21.63 -20.62
N ILE A 367 17.57 -20.78 -21.62
CA ILE A 367 18.66 -19.82 -21.71
C ILE A 367 18.53 -18.77 -20.60
N GLU A 368 17.35 -18.16 -20.43
CA GLU A 368 17.08 -17.19 -19.34
C GLU A 368 17.29 -17.81 -17.95
N ILE A 369 16.84 -19.05 -17.73
CA ILE A 369 17.05 -19.76 -16.45
C ILE A 369 18.54 -20.02 -16.20
N SER A 370 19.28 -20.39 -17.25
CA SER A 370 20.72 -20.66 -17.13
C SER A 370 21.49 -19.37 -16.81
N HIS A 371 21.13 -18.25 -17.44
CA HIS A 371 21.70 -16.94 -17.11
C HIS A 371 21.41 -16.51 -15.67
N ILE A 372 20.19 -16.69 -15.16
CA ILE A 372 19.87 -16.40 -13.74
C ILE A 372 20.75 -17.23 -12.80
N LEU A 373 20.94 -18.52 -13.09
CA LEU A 373 21.76 -19.42 -12.26
C LEU A 373 23.24 -19.08 -12.32
N GLU A 374 23.76 -18.73 -13.50
CA GLU A 374 25.13 -18.26 -13.68
C GLU A 374 25.34 -16.96 -12.92
N GLU A 375 24.47 -15.97 -13.09
CA GLU A 375 24.57 -14.68 -12.40
C GLU A 375 24.50 -14.85 -10.87
N ALA A 376 23.61 -15.71 -10.36
CA ALA A 376 23.52 -16.04 -8.95
C ALA A 376 24.78 -16.76 -8.40
N ALA A 377 25.44 -17.57 -9.22
CA ALA A 377 26.65 -18.29 -8.83
C ALA A 377 27.91 -17.40 -8.81
N HIS A 378 27.95 -16.37 -9.66
CA HIS A 378 29.08 -15.43 -9.75
C HIS A 378 28.95 -14.23 -8.79
N THR A 379 27.77 -13.99 -8.22
CA THR A 379 27.53 -12.86 -7.31
C THR A 379 27.73 -13.23 -5.85
N ASN A 380 28.26 -12.27 -5.08
CA ASN A 380 28.40 -12.43 -3.63
C ASN A 380 27.02 -12.42 -2.96
N LEU A 381 26.49 -13.60 -2.61
CA LEU A 381 25.16 -13.76 -2.01
C LEU A 381 24.95 -12.99 -0.69
N LEU A 382 26.02 -12.56 -0.02
CA LEU A 382 26.00 -11.77 1.20
C LEU A 382 25.76 -10.27 0.95
N GLU A 383 26.02 -9.77 -0.27
CA GLU A 383 25.81 -8.38 -0.66
C GLU A 383 24.39 -8.12 -1.20
N LEU A 384 23.61 -9.18 -1.40
CA LEU A 384 22.23 -9.11 -1.87
C LEU A 384 21.30 -8.57 -0.78
N SER A 385 20.27 -7.82 -1.19
CA SER A 385 19.22 -7.38 -0.28
C SER A 385 18.38 -8.57 0.21
N ASN A 386 17.77 -8.42 1.39
CA ASN A 386 16.87 -9.46 1.92
C ASN A 386 15.74 -9.82 0.94
N ASP A 387 15.27 -8.83 0.17
CA ASP A 387 14.20 -9.01 -0.82
C ASP A 387 14.67 -9.85 -2.01
N THR A 388 15.86 -9.59 -2.56
CA THR A 388 16.42 -10.38 -3.66
C THR A 388 16.77 -11.79 -3.20
N VAL A 389 17.29 -11.97 -1.97
CA VAL A 389 17.52 -13.30 -1.37
C VAL A 389 16.20 -14.08 -1.24
N SER A 390 15.14 -13.42 -0.75
CA SER A 390 13.83 -14.07 -0.61
C SER A 390 13.24 -14.47 -1.96
N ALA A 391 13.34 -13.59 -2.97
CA ALA A 391 12.89 -13.82 -4.33
C ALA A 391 13.67 -14.95 -5.01
N LEU A 392 15.01 -14.96 -4.85
CA LEU A 392 15.89 -16.00 -5.38
C LEU A 392 15.59 -17.35 -4.74
N ARG A 393 15.38 -17.40 -3.42
CA ARG A 393 14.98 -18.64 -2.74
C ARG A 393 13.64 -19.15 -3.26
N LEU A 394 12.65 -18.27 -3.45
CA LEU A 394 11.35 -18.67 -4.02
C LEU A 394 11.52 -19.22 -5.45
N PHE A 395 12.30 -18.55 -6.29
CA PHE A 395 12.61 -18.98 -7.66
C PHE A 395 13.26 -20.37 -7.69
N LEU A 396 14.31 -20.60 -6.89
CA LEU A 396 15.01 -21.89 -6.81
C LEU A 396 14.09 -23.01 -6.32
N LEU A 397 13.21 -22.73 -5.35
CA LEU A 397 12.21 -23.69 -4.88
C LEU A 397 11.15 -24.01 -5.95
N GLN A 398 10.74 -23.03 -6.78
CA GLN A 398 9.84 -23.31 -7.90
C GLN A 398 10.53 -24.15 -8.98
N LEU A 399 11.80 -23.89 -9.28
CA LEU A 399 12.60 -24.70 -10.20
C LEU A 399 12.70 -26.16 -9.77
N GLN A 400 12.83 -26.43 -8.46
CA GLN A 400 12.85 -27.81 -7.95
C GLN A 400 11.49 -28.53 -8.09
N LYS A 401 10.38 -27.80 -7.95
CA LYS A 401 9.03 -28.37 -8.01
C LYS A 401 8.59 -28.69 -9.44
N ILE A 402 8.99 -27.85 -10.39
CA ILE A 402 8.68 -28.05 -11.79
C ILE A 402 9.56 -29.21 -12.28
N LYS A 403 8.94 -30.24 -12.86
CA LYS A 403 9.63 -31.37 -13.49
C LYS A 403 10.33 -30.93 -14.78
N TYR A 404 11.15 -29.89 -14.73
CA TYR A 404 12.13 -29.67 -15.77
C TYR A 404 13.03 -30.92 -15.82
N GLN A 405 13.42 -31.33 -17.03
CA GLN A 405 14.67 -32.06 -17.25
C GLN A 405 15.83 -31.11 -16.91
N VAL A 406 15.90 -30.67 -15.65
CA VAL A 406 17.08 -30.00 -15.13
C VAL A 406 18.14 -31.09 -15.10
N ASP A 407 19.17 -30.93 -15.94
CA ASP A 407 20.34 -31.80 -15.94
C ASP A 407 20.83 -32.03 -14.49
N SER A 408 21.38 -33.21 -14.24
CA SER A 408 21.92 -33.57 -12.92
C SER A 408 22.92 -32.53 -12.38
N SER A 409 23.64 -31.85 -13.27
CA SER A 409 24.53 -30.73 -12.98
C SER A 409 23.80 -29.49 -12.45
N LYS A 410 22.74 -29.04 -13.12
CA LYS A 410 21.95 -27.86 -12.71
C LYS A 410 21.22 -28.10 -11.39
N LYS A 411 20.81 -29.33 -11.08
CA LYS A 411 20.24 -29.69 -9.76
C LYS A 411 21.24 -29.54 -8.62
N ALA A 412 22.51 -29.90 -8.85
CA ALA A 412 23.57 -29.71 -7.86
C ALA A 412 23.82 -28.22 -7.59
N VAL A 413 23.84 -27.38 -8.64
CA VAL A 413 24.00 -25.92 -8.52
C VAL A 413 22.85 -25.30 -7.71
N ILE A 414 21.60 -25.68 -7.99
CA ILE A 414 20.42 -25.19 -7.23
C ILE A 414 20.54 -25.55 -5.75
N GLN A 415 20.96 -26.78 -5.43
CA GLN A 415 21.12 -27.22 -4.06
C GLN A 415 22.24 -26.45 -3.34
N THR A 416 23.38 -26.24 -3.99
CA THR A 416 24.48 -25.47 -3.42
C THR A 416 24.10 -24.01 -3.18
N LEU A 417 23.32 -23.40 -4.08
CA LEU A 417 22.85 -22.03 -3.92
C LEU A 417 21.85 -21.94 -2.75
N LEU A 418 20.92 -22.89 -2.63
CA LEU A 418 19.95 -22.91 -1.52
C LEU A 418 20.62 -23.06 -0.15
N GLU A 419 21.68 -23.86 -0.06
CA GLU A 419 22.47 -24.06 1.17
C GLU A 419 23.30 -22.83 1.54
N ASN A 420 23.79 -22.09 0.54
CA ASN A 420 24.62 -20.90 0.75
C ASN A 420 23.83 -19.59 0.94
N LEU A 421 22.51 -19.58 0.72
CA LEU A 421 21.68 -18.39 0.92
C LEU A 421 21.47 -18.07 2.41
N PRO A 422 21.59 -16.79 2.82
CA PRO A 422 21.44 -16.42 4.23
C PRO A 422 20.04 -16.78 4.78
N PRO A 423 19.91 -17.15 6.06
CA PRO A 423 18.62 -17.47 6.65
C PRO A 423 17.68 -16.26 6.58
N ILE A 424 16.42 -16.49 6.18
CA ILE A 424 15.39 -15.44 6.19
C ILE A 424 15.02 -15.24 7.66
N ASN A 425 15.36 -14.10 8.24
CA ASN A 425 14.87 -13.71 9.56
C ASN A 425 13.36 -13.48 9.48
N ARG A 426 12.57 -14.50 9.82
CA ARG A 426 11.10 -14.47 9.83
C ARG A 426 10.50 -13.53 10.90
N HIS A 427 11.33 -12.85 11.71
CA HIS A 427 10.90 -11.98 12.80
C HIS A 427 10.74 -10.51 12.42
N GLN A 428 11.14 -10.10 11.22
CA GLN A 428 10.66 -8.84 10.67
C GLN A 428 9.37 -9.16 9.91
N TRP A 429 8.22 -8.87 10.53
CA TRP A 429 7.13 -8.33 9.74
C TRP A 429 7.73 -7.15 9.00
N SER A 430 8.06 -7.36 7.74
CA SER A 430 8.60 -6.29 6.95
C SER A 430 7.48 -5.26 6.88
N HIS A 431 7.73 -4.06 7.39
CA HIS A 431 6.88 -2.89 7.22
C HIS A 431 6.74 -2.49 5.72
N GLN A 432 7.01 -3.42 4.79
CA GLN A 432 7.07 -3.30 3.34
C GLN A 432 5.75 -2.90 2.67
N GLY A 433 4.66 -2.81 3.42
CA GLY A 433 3.36 -2.34 2.95
C GLY A 433 2.95 -0.97 3.50
N ILE A 434 3.73 -0.39 4.42
CA ILE A 434 3.33 0.86 5.08
C ILE A 434 3.66 2.04 4.18
N VAL A 435 2.61 2.69 3.70
CA VAL A 435 2.71 3.89 2.88
C VAL A 435 2.50 5.11 3.79
N TYR A 436 3.52 5.97 3.85
CA TYR A 436 3.45 7.23 4.59
C TYR A 436 2.84 8.32 3.70
N LEU A 437 1.77 8.97 4.19
CA LEU A 437 1.14 10.09 3.50
C LEU A 437 1.36 11.37 4.32
N GLY A 438 2.29 12.22 3.87
CA GLY A 438 2.48 13.56 4.40
C GLY A 438 2.42 14.60 3.28
N ASN A 439 1.88 15.78 3.56
CA ASN A 439 1.73 16.88 2.58
C ASN A 439 3.06 17.44 2.04
N ASP A 440 4.20 16.95 2.54
CA ASP A 440 5.52 17.26 2.00
C ASP A 440 5.99 16.08 1.12
N GLN A 441 6.06 16.30 -0.19
CA GLN A 441 6.69 15.41 -1.18
C GLN A 441 8.16 15.07 -0.84
N SER A 442 8.76 15.72 0.16
CA SER A 442 10.10 15.43 0.68
C SER A 442 10.13 14.41 1.83
N ALA A 443 8.97 14.02 2.38
CA ALA A 443 8.84 13.03 3.44
C ALA A 443 8.60 11.60 2.93
N GLU A 444 8.25 11.43 1.65
CA GLU A 444 8.04 10.13 0.99
C GLU A 444 9.31 9.24 1.01
N LYS A 445 10.51 9.83 1.09
CA LYS A 445 11.79 9.10 1.03
C LYS A 445 12.38 8.62 2.36
N ARG A 446 12.01 9.23 3.50
CA ARG A 446 12.92 9.26 4.66
C ARG A 446 12.71 8.21 5.76
N TYR A 447 11.69 7.36 5.64
CA TYR A 447 11.60 6.16 6.49
C TYR A 447 12.12 4.90 5.79
N TRP A 448 12.15 4.88 4.46
CA TRP A 448 12.86 3.86 3.68
C TRP A 448 14.38 4.06 3.70
N GLU A 449 14.84 5.32 3.67
CA GLU A 449 16.29 5.63 3.70
C GLU A 449 16.98 5.33 5.03
N LYS A 450 16.27 5.18 6.16
CA LYS A 450 16.93 4.91 7.45
C LYS A 450 17.45 3.49 7.60
N GLU A 451 16.88 2.53 6.86
CA GLU A 451 17.40 1.16 6.77
C GLU A 451 18.52 1.06 5.72
N ALA A 452 18.51 1.91 4.68
CA ALA A 452 19.56 1.98 3.66
C ALA A 452 20.79 2.85 4.06
N MET A 453 20.63 3.84 4.93
CA MET A 453 21.71 4.73 5.39
C MET A 453 22.64 4.09 6.42
N LEU A 454 22.30 2.92 6.99
CA LEU A 454 23.22 2.13 7.81
C LEU A 454 24.20 1.28 6.96
N GLN A 455 24.11 1.33 5.62
CA GLN A 455 24.97 0.54 4.72
C GLN A 455 25.59 1.30 3.53
N ARG A 456 25.48 2.64 3.44
CA ARG A 456 26.10 3.41 2.34
C ARG A 456 26.90 4.61 2.83
N ASP A 457 28.02 4.33 3.47
CA ASP A 457 29.19 5.23 3.45
C ASP A 457 30.26 4.63 2.53
N SER A 458 30.00 4.62 1.22
CA SER A 458 31.08 4.62 0.23
C SER A 458 30.57 5.04 -1.16
N LEU A 459 31.17 6.15 -1.62
CA LEU A 459 31.41 6.54 -3.00
C LEU A 459 30.34 7.40 -3.71
N VAL A 460 30.75 8.67 -3.82
CA VAL A 460 30.23 9.80 -4.59
C VAL A 460 30.65 9.67 -6.06
N GLY A 461 29.78 10.03 -7.01
CA GLY A 461 30.27 10.45 -8.34
C GLY A 461 29.25 10.53 -9.49
N VAL A 462 28.98 11.76 -9.94
CA VAL A 462 28.73 12.20 -11.34
C VAL A 462 27.38 11.81 -11.97
N LYS A 463 26.38 12.72 -12.05
CA LYS A 463 26.11 13.76 -13.09
C LYS A 463 25.85 13.24 -14.53
N SER A 464 24.61 13.52 -14.99
CA SER A 464 24.27 14.24 -16.24
C SER A 464 23.77 13.45 -17.47
N CYS A 465 22.60 13.90 -17.93
CA CYS A 465 22.14 14.13 -19.31
C CYS A 465 21.35 13.08 -20.12
N CYS A 466 20.39 13.66 -20.84
CA CYS A 466 19.59 13.21 -22.00
C CYS A 466 18.31 12.43 -21.67
N GLY A 467 17.09 12.89 -21.96
CA GLY A 467 16.65 13.93 -22.91
C GLY A 467 16.29 13.28 -24.24
N GLU A 468 15.00 13.36 -24.62
CA GLU A 468 14.37 12.82 -25.84
C GLU A 468 14.30 11.28 -25.80
N TRP A 469 13.16 10.58 -25.89
CA TRP A 469 12.21 10.51 -26.99
C TRP A 469 10.78 10.22 -26.46
N LEU A 470 9.89 11.18 -26.68
CA LEU A 470 8.44 11.01 -26.72
C LEU A 470 8.05 11.09 -28.19
N ILE A 471 7.18 10.18 -28.65
CA ILE A 471 6.28 10.20 -29.82
C ILE A 471 6.27 8.78 -30.44
N GLU A 472 5.07 8.29 -30.77
CA GLU A 472 4.73 6.97 -31.35
C GLU A 472 4.48 5.79 -30.38
N ALA A 473 3.39 5.87 -29.61
CA ALA A 473 2.60 4.68 -29.26
C ALA A 473 1.15 5.03 -28.87
N ALA A 474 0.57 6.04 -29.54
CA ALA A 474 -0.86 6.32 -29.51
C ALA A 474 -1.47 5.79 -30.81
N GLY A 475 -1.93 4.54 -30.77
CA GLY A 475 -2.61 3.91 -31.90
C GLY A 475 -2.42 2.42 -31.91
N PHE A 476 -3.00 1.71 -30.93
CA PHE A 476 -3.63 0.40 -31.07
C PHE A 476 -4.51 0.13 -29.84
#